data_AF-A0A2D8EW05-F1
#
_entry.id   AF-A0A2D8EW05-F1
#
_cell.length_a   1.000
_cell.length_b   1.000
_cell.length_c   1.000
_cell.angle_alpha   90.00
_cell.angle_beta   90.00
_cell.angle_gamma   90.00
#
_symmetry.space_group_name_H-M   'P 1'
#
loop_
_entity.id
_entity.type
_entity.pdbx_description
1 polymer ?
#
loop_
_entity_poly.entity_id
_entity_poly.type
_entity_poly.pdbx_seq_one_letter_code
_entity_poly.pdbx_strand_id
1 'polypeptide(L)'
;MSVIDRVKSHFETLQTRVIEVPEWKDDAGNPSVFYSEPLTLEEKNIIFKKSNNFQDLNVLVDLLVMKLQIKDEKGNLKKAFKLEDKFELRRNADSNIIASVANKILLDTSFEEAEKK
;
A
#
# COMPACT_ATOMS: atom_id res chain seq x y z
N MET A 1 -29.28 4.83 11.54
CA MET A 1 -28.09 4.31 10.84
C MET A 1 -28.54 3.62 9.57
N SER A 2 -28.19 4.18 8.42
CA SER A 2 -28.52 3.66 7.09
C SER A 2 -27.56 2.52 6.68
N VAL A 3 -27.89 1.79 5.61
CA VAL A 3 -26.98 0.77 5.06
C VAL A 3 -25.63 1.39 4.67
N ILE A 4 -25.62 2.62 4.14
CA ILE A 4 -24.38 3.30 3.77
C ILE A 4 -23.52 3.66 4.98
N ASP A 5 -24.13 3.98 6.13
CA ASP A 5 -23.38 4.20 7.38
C ASP A 5 -22.68 2.92 7.84
N ARG A 6 -23.32 1.76 7.70
CA ARG A 6 -22.71 0.46 8.03
C ARG A 6 -21.52 0.12 7.13
N VAL A 7 -21.60 0.45 5.84
CA VAL A 7 -20.50 0.27 4.88
C VAL A 7 -19.31 1.15 5.26
N LYS A 8 -19.56 2.41 5.62
CA LYS A 8 -18.52 3.33 6.10
C LYS A 8 -17.87 2.82 7.38
N SER A 9 -18.68 2.44 8.38
CA SER A 9 -18.16 1.90 9.64
C SER A 9 -17.35 0.62 9.43
N HIS A 10 -17.77 -0.28 8.53
CA HIS A 10 -16.96 -1.45 8.17
C HIS A 10 -15.60 -1.03 7.58
N PHE A 11 -15.56 -0.07 6.66
CA PHE A 11 -14.30 0.43 6.12
C PHE A 11 -13.39 1.05 7.19
N GLU A 12 -13.95 1.78 8.14
CA GLU A 12 -13.19 2.36 9.27
C GLU A 12 -12.65 1.30 10.25
N THR A 13 -13.27 0.10 10.30
CA THR A 13 -12.72 -1.01 11.10
C THR A 13 -11.49 -1.65 10.48
N LEU A 14 -11.24 -1.43 9.18
CA LEU A 14 -10.06 -1.93 8.51
C LEU A 14 -8.84 -1.14 9.00
N GLN A 15 -7.89 -1.84 9.63
CA GLN A 15 -6.77 -1.20 10.31
C GLN A 15 -5.66 -0.79 9.33
N THR A 16 -4.93 0.29 9.66
CA THR A 16 -3.67 0.63 8.99
C THR A 16 -2.67 -0.50 9.22
N ARG A 17 -2.19 -1.09 8.13
CA ARG A 17 -1.22 -2.19 8.15
C ARG A 17 0.18 -1.65 8.34
N VAL A 18 0.98 -2.34 9.14
CA VAL A 18 2.42 -2.12 9.24
C VAL A 18 3.13 -3.10 8.30
N ILE A 19 4.01 -2.58 7.44
CA ILE A 19 4.77 -3.33 6.45
C ILE A 19 6.25 -3.09 6.72
N GLU A 20 6.92 -4.11 7.22
CA GLU A 20 8.36 -4.10 7.41
C GLU A 20 9.07 -4.62 6.15
N VAL A 21 10.11 -3.90 5.73
CA VAL A 21 10.96 -4.22 4.57
C VAL A 21 12.41 -4.31 5.04
N PRO A 22 12.89 -5.52 5.39
CA PRO A 22 14.24 -5.72 5.93
C PRO A 22 15.36 -5.40 4.94
N GLU A 23 15.06 -5.43 3.65
CA GLU A 23 15.98 -5.14 2.56
C GLU A 23 16.27 -3.64 2.44
N TRP A 24 15.35 -2.79 2.90
CA TRP A 24 15.51 -1.33 2.87
C TRP A 24 15.87 -0.88 4.28
N LYS A 25 17.16 -0.89 4.59
CA LYS A 25 17.65 -0.52 5.93
C LYS A 25 17.88 0.98 6.06
N ASP A 26 17.61 1.52 7.24
CA ASP A 26 18.02 2.88 7.60
C ASP A 26 19.54 2.98 7.87
N ASP A 27 20.03 4.18 8.14
CA ASP A 27 21.45 4.43 8.47
C ASP A 27 21.94 3.66 9.72
N ALA A 28 21.02 3.22 10.58
CA ALA A 28 21.32 2.42 11.78
C ALA A 28 21.21 0.90 11.51
N GLY A 29 20.87 0.48 10.30
CA GLY A 29 20.73 -0.92 9.90
C GLY A 29 19.38 -1.55 10.25
N ASN A 30 18.40 -0.78 10.71
CA ASN A 30 17.05 -1.27 11.04
C ASN A 30 16.18 -1.37 9.78
N PRO A 31 15.23 -2.32 9.72
CA PRO A 31 14.29 -2.44 8.61
C PRO A 31 13.44 -1.18 8.44
N SER A 32 13.15 -0.79 7.20
CA SER A 32 12.19 0.28 6.93
C SER A 32 10.78 -0.18 7.28
N VAL A 33 10.09 0.63 8.09
CA VAL A 33 8.72 0.37 8.54
C VAL A 33 7.77 1.33 7.83
N PHE A 34 6.87 0.77 7.05
CA PHE A 34 5.82 1.51 6.37
C PHE A 34 4.44 1.22 6.96
N TYR A 35 3.54 2.15 6.73
CA TYR A 35 2.15 2.10 7.11
C TYR A 35 1.31 2.18 5.85
N SER A 36 0.25 1.38 5.77
CA SER A 36 -0.63 1.39 4.61
C SER A 36 -2.07 1.28 5.02
N GLU A 37 -2.86 2.27 4.61
CA GLU A 37 -4.30 2.27 4.80
C GLU A 37 -4.97 1.31 3.80
N PRO A 38 -6.15 0.77 4.13
CA PRO A 38 -6.96 -0.03 3.21
C PRO A 38 -7.20 0.69 1.87
N LEU A 39 -7.26 -0.07 0.79
CA LEU A 39 -7.54 0.45 -0.55
C LEU A 39 -9.04 0.60 -0.77
N THR A 40 -9.46 1.80 -1.14
CA THR A 40 -10.82 2.05 -1.64
C THR A 40 -10.98 1.57 -3.09
N LEU A 41 -12.23 1.38 -3.52
CA LEU A 41 -12.55 1.10 -4.93
C LEU A 41 -12.10 2.23 -5.87
N GLU A 42 -12.15 3.48 -5.41
CA GLU A 42 -11.69 4.63 -6.20
C GLU A 42 -10.18 4.60 -6.44
N GLU A 43 -9.39 4.35 -5.40
CA GLU A 43 -7.94 4.19 -5.51
C GLU A 43 -7.56 3.03 -6.42
N LYS A 44 -8.23 1.88 -6.26
CA LYS A 44 -8.09 0.75 -7.18
C LYS A 44 -8.34 1.17 -8.63
N ASN A 45 -9.43 1.89 -8.90
CA ASN A 45 -9.78 2.33 -10.25
C ASN A 45 -8.74 3.32 -10.83
N ILE A 46 -8.18 4.21 -10.02
CA ILE A 46 -7.09 5.12 -10.46
C ILE A 46 -5.86 4.32 -10.88
N ILE A 47 -5.49 3.32 -10.09
CA ILE A 47 -4.36 2.43 -10.35
C ILE A 47 -4.61 1.65 -11.66
N PHE A 48 -5.80 1.04 -11.80
CA PHE A 48 -6.21 0.33 -13.01
C PHE A 48 -6.31 1.21 -14.25
N LYS A 49 -6.76 2.46 -14.16
CA LYS A 49 -6.84 3.32 -15.36
C LYS A 49 -5.48 3.70 -15.92
N LYS A 50 -4.45 3.68 -15.09
CA LYS A 50 -3.06 3.98 -15.50
C LYS A 50 -2.36 2.80 -16.17
N SER A 51 -2.96 1.62 -16.15
CA SER A 51 -2.36 0.38 -16.64
C SER A 51 -3.38 -0.54 -17.29
N ASN A 52 -3.04 -1.19 -18.39
CA ASN A 52 -4.02 -2.06 -19.05
C ASN A 52 -4.44 -3.28 -18.19
N ASN A 53 -3.73 -3.62 -17.11
CA ASN A 53 -4.07 -4.65 -16.11
C ASN A 53 -3.18 -4.59 -14.85
N PHE A 54 -3.50 -5.36 -13.80
CA PHE A 54 -2.67 -5.53 -12.58
C PHE A 54 -1.36 -6.29 -12.82
N GLN A 55 -1.17 -6.90 -13.98
CA GLN A 55 0.05 -7.60 -14.35
C GLN A 55 1.14 -6.62 -14.84
N ASP A 56 0.78 -5.36 -15.08
CA ASP A 56 1.73 -4.34 -15.46
C ASP A 56 2.58 -3.95 -14.24
N LEU A 57 3.88 -4.27 -14.30
CA LEU A 57 4.80 -4.08 -13.17
C LEU A 57 4.95 -2.61 -12.77
N ASN A 58 4.62 -1.65 -13.65
CA ASN A 58 4.65 -0.22 -13.29
C ASN A 58 3.58 0.13 -12.24
N VAL A 59 2.48 -0.62 -12.21
CA VAL A 59 1.35 -0.44 -11.29
C VAL A 59 1.77 -0.65 -9.85
N LEU A 60 2.68 -1.60 -9.63
CA LEU A 60 3.19 -1.92 -8.29
C LEU A 60 3.87 -0.69 -7.70
N VAL A 61 4.68 0.03 -8.50
CA VAL A 61 5.32 1.27 -8.06
C VAL A 61 4.30 2.38 -7.81
N ASP A 62 3.30 2.53 -8.69
CA ASP A 62 2.20 3.50 -8.47
C ASP A 62 1.44 3.21 -7.17
N LEU A 63 1.21 1.94 -6.85
CA LEU A 63 0.55 1.52 -5.62
C LEU A 63 1.39 1.87 -4.38
N LEU A 64 2.70 1.59 -4.41
CA LEU A 64 3.61 1.93 -3.33
C LEU A 64 3.61 3.44 -3.04
N VAL A 65 3.74 4.27 -4.07
CA VAL A 65 3.73 5.74 -3.94
C VAL A 65 2.38 6.27 -3.46
N MET A 66 1.29 5.58 -3.80
CA MET A 66 -0.05 5.96 -3.37
C MET A 66 -0.32 5.63 -1.90
N LYS A 67 0.08 4.44 -1.45
CA LYS A 67 -0.40 3.84 -0.20
C LYS A 67 0.63 3.69 0.90
N LEU A 68 1.93 3.76 0.61
CA LEU A 68 2.94 3.68 1.67
C LEU A 68 3.13 5.03 2.34
N GLN A 69 3.06 4.97 3.67
CA GLN A 69 3.30 6.07 4.57
C GLN A 69 4.42 5.69 5.55
N ILE A 70 5.10 6.68 6.08
CA ILE A 70 6.05 6.56 7.19
C ILE A 70 5.59 7.43 8.34
N LYS A 71 5.99 7.04 9.55
CA LYS A 71 5.73 7.81 10.75
C LYS A 71 6.83 8.84 10.93
N ASP A 72 6.44 10.11 11.02
CA ASP A 72 7.36 11.20 11.34
C ASP A 72 7.71 11.22 12.84
N GLU A 73 8.68 12.02 13.25
CA GLU A 73 9.10 12.19 14.65
C GLU A 73 7.94 12.58 15.57
N LYS A 74 6.95 13.31 15.04
CA LYS A 74 5.73 13.71 15.77
C LYS A 74 4.64 12.63 15.82
N GLY A 75 4.89 11.48 15.20
CA GLY A 75 3.96 10.36 15.13
C GLY A 75 2.90 10.44 14.02
N ASN A 76 2.98 11.45 13.14
CA ASN A 76 2.05 11.62 12.03
C ASN A 76 2.45 10.75 10.84
N LEU A 77 1.45 10.20 10.13
CA LEU A 77 1.67 9.47 8.88
C LEU A 77 1.85 10.45 7.73
N LYS A 78 2.98 10.34 7.03
CA LYS A 78 3.27 11.09 5.79
C LYS A 78 3.61 10.13 4.67
N LYS A 79 3.38 10.51 3.42
CA LYS A 79 3.74 9.66 2.27
C LYS A 79 5.22 9.29 2.32
N ALA A 80 5.50 8.01 2.12
CA ALA A 80 6.85 7.47 2.08
C ALA A 80 7.60 7.92 0.83
N PHE A 81 6.88 8.03 -0.29
CA PHE A 81 7.44 8.34 -1.60
C PHE A 81 6.67 9.48 -2.28
N LYS A 82 7.37 10.24 -3.11
CA LYS A 82 6.84 11.27 -4.00
C LYS A 82 6.61 10.70 -5.40
N LEU A 83 5.92 11.46 -6.24
CA LEU A 83 5.71 11.08 -7.64
C LEU A 83 7.01 11.01 -8.43
N GLU A 84 8.00 11.80 -8.06
CA GLU A 84 9.33 11.86 -8.69
C GLU A 84 10.15 10.59 -8.42
N ASP A 85 9.97 9.98 -7.24
CA ASP A 85 10.68 8.76 -6.82
C ASP A 85 10.28 7.52 -7.65
N LYS A 86 9.18 7.61 -8.42
CA LYS A 86 8.74 6.52 -9.31
C LYS A 86 9.80 6.12 -10.34
N PHE A 87 10.63 7.05 -10.77
CA PHE A 87 11.68 6.74 -11.73
C PHE A 87 12.75 5.85 -11.07
N GLU A 88 13.20 6.24 -9.88
CA GLU A 88 14.19 5.50 -9.09
C GLU A 88 13.64 4.12 -8.67
N LEU A 89 12.39 4.05 -8.18
CA LEU A 89 11.76 2.80 -7.80
C LEU A 89 11.64 1.80 -8.97
N ARG A 90 11.50 2.28 -10.21
CA ARG A 90 11.41 1.41 -11.40
C ARG A 90 12.76 0.96 -11.94
N ARG A 91 13.81 1.73 -11.70
CA ARG A 91 15.15 1.48 -12.29
C ARG A 91 16.12 0.85 -11.30
N ASN A 92 16.01 1.21 -10.03
CA ASN A 92 17.03 0.92 -9.01
C ASN A 92 16.51 0.04 -7.86
N ALA A 93 15.19 -0.21 -7.76
CA ALA A 93 14.65 -1.11 -6.74
C ALA A 93 14.55 -2.56 -7.25
N ASP A 94 14.75 -3.50 -6.33
CA ASP A 94 14.53 -4.94 -6.60
C ASP A 94 13.03 -5.20 -6.87
N SER A 95 12.74 -5.73 -8.06
CA SER A 95 11.39 -5.99 -8.52
C SER A 95 10.63 -6.99 -7.65
N ASN A 96 11.31 -7.98 -7.05
CA ASN A 96 10.68 -8.95 -6.16
C ASN A 96 10.27 -8.30 -4.83
N ILE A 97 11.09 -7.38 -4.32
CA ILE A 97 10.78 -6.66 -3.08
C ILE A 97 9.60 -5.70 -3.32
N ILE A 98 9.61 -4.97 -4.44
CA ILE A 98 8.47 -4.12 -4.83
C ILE A 98 7.18 -4.94 -4.93
N ALA A 99 7.21 -6.09 -5.60
CA ALA A 99 6.06 -6.98 -5.73
C ALA A 99 5.59 -7.52 -4.36
N SER A 100 6.51 -7.93 -3.49
CA SER A 100 6.20 -8.41 -2.14
C SER A 100 5.49 -7.34 -1.32
N VAL A 101 6.02 -6.11 -1.32
CA VAL A 101 5.43 -4.97 -0.62
C VAL A 101 4.06 -4.62 -1.18
N ALA A 102 3.92 -4.56 -2.52
CA ALA A 102 2.65 -4.31 -3.19
C ALA A 102 1.59 -5.37 -2.82
N ASN A 103 1.97 -6.65 -2.81
CA ASN A 103 1.08 -7.74 -2.41
C ASN A 103 0.65 -7.60 -0.94
N LYS A 104 1.53 -7.19 -0.02
CA LYS A 104 1.16 -6.91 1.37
C LYS A 104 0.12 -5.78 1.51
N ILE A 105 0.13 -4.80 0.61
CA ILE A 105 -0.90 -3.75 0.54
C ILE A 105 -2.23 -4.34 0.02
N LEU A 106 -2.17 -5.25 -0.96
CA LEU A 106 -3.34 -5.86 -1.61
C LEU A 106 -3.99 -7.00 -0.81
N LEU A 107 -3.23 -7.73 0.01
CA LEU A 107 -3.62 -8.98 0.67
C LEU A 107 -4.88 -8.89 1.53
N ASP A 108 -5.29 -7.70 1.99
CA ASP A 108 -6.53 -7.52 2.78
C ASP A 108 -7.71 -6.96 1.98
N THR A 109 -7.56 -6.76 0.66
CA THR A 109 -8.75 -6.62 -0.18
C THR A 109 -9.27 -7.95 -0.70
N SER A 110 -8.67 -9.07 -0.27
CA SER A 110 -9.20 -10.40 -0.50
C SER A 110 -10.35 -10.68 0.46
N PHE A 111 -11.49 -10.90 -0.17
CA PHE A 111 -12.77 -11.47 0.27
C PHE A 111 -12.68 -12.81 1.07
N GLU A 112 -11.51 -13.23 1.55
CA GLU A 112 -11.22 -14.63 1.92
C GLU A 112 -11.54 -15.04 3.37
N GLU A 113 -11.98 -14.12 4.24
CA GLU A 113 -12.50 -14.48 5.58
C GLU A 113 -14.03 -14.49 5.68
N ALA A 114 -14.76 -14.14 4.62
CA ALA A 114 -16.23 -14.18 4.60
C ALA A 114 -16.83 -15.57 4.26
N GLU A 115 -16.01 -16.53 3.82
CA GLU A 115 -16.47 -17.88 3.41
C GLU A 115 -16.21 -18.99 4.44
N LYS A 116 -15.69 -18.67 5.63
CA LYS A 116 -15.54 -19.64 6.75
C LYS A 116 -16.54 -19.41 7.88
N LYS A 117 -17.82 -19.26 7.55
CA LYS A 117 -18.93 -19.44 8.49
C LYS A 117 -19.91 -20.47 7.97
#